data_AF-A0A950BW44-F1
#
_entry.id   AF-A0A950BW44-F1
#
_cell.length_a   1.000
_cell.length_b   1.000
_cell.length_c   1.000
_cell.angle_alpha   90.00
_cell.angle_beta   90.00
_cell.angle_gamma   90.00
#
_symmetry.space_group_name_H-M   'P 1'
#
loop_
_entity.id
_entity.type
_entity.pdbx_description
1 polymer ?
#
loop_
_entity_poly.entity_id
_entity_poly.type
_entity_poly.pdbx_seq_one_letter_code
_entity_poly.pdbx_strand_id
1 'polypeptide(L)'
;DDQAPSDFTLFVNMLPFIEQQPLYNGWNFSNGFDNLYSSTARSATILSCLLCPADIIPQNPVQNGTSNEWYGITSYGGNAGTQSHPFSAVTSDGIFFYTGPAAPGFSQVPISGVTDGLSNTLFFGERNHFDPNYDSFAAPGWTFFSQTMGM
;
A
#
# COMPACT_ATOMS: atom_id res chain seq x y z
N ASP A 1 5.06 -16.49 16.18
CA ASP A 1 3.87 -17.32 15.87
C ASP A 1 3.16 -16.53 14.78
N ASP A 2 3.74 -16.60 13.59
CA ASP A 2 3.78 -15.50 12.62
C ASP A 2 2.79 -15.75 11.50
N GLN A 3 1.50 -15.72 11.83
CA GLN A 3 0.48 -15.56 10.81
C GLN A 3 0.47 -14.09 10.39
N ALA A 4 1.22 -13.79 9.34
CA ALA A 4 1.26 -12.45 8.78
C ALA A 4 -0.15 -12.02 8.33
N PRO A 5 -0.56 -10.75 8.59
CA PRO A 5 -1.78 -10.18 8.04
C PRO A 5 -1.76 -10.35 6.53
N SER A 6 -2.87 -10.80 5.92
CA SER A 6 -3.09 -10.89 4.45
C SER A 6 -1.98 -10.22 3.63
N ASP A 7 -1.01 -11.00 3.16
CA ASP A 7 0.29 -10.56 2.61
C ASP A 7 0.18 -9.88 1.22
N PHE A 8 -0.85 -9.09 1.01
CA PHE A 8 -1.10 -8.42 -0.25
C PHE A 8 -1.81 -7.10 -0.03
N THR A 9 -1.52 -6.15 -0.92
CA THR A 9 -2.05 -4.80 -0.82
C THR A 9 -3.54 -4.78 -1.15
N LEU A 10 -4.24 -3.71 -0.75
CA LEU A 10 -5.63 -3.49 -1.15
C LEU A 10 -5.79 -3.51 -2.69
N PHE A 11 -4.76 -3.12 -3.44
CA PHE A 11 -4.78 -3.10 -4.91
C PHE A 11 -4.97 -4.50 -5.50
N VAL A 12 -4.44 -5.53 -4.84
CA VAL A 12 -4.68 -6.93 -5.25
C VAL A 12 -6.17 -7.24 -5.22
N ASN A 13 -6.90 -6.80 -4.19
CA ASN A 13 -8.35 -6.99 -4.12
C ASN A 13 -9.12 -6.16 -5.17
N MET A 14 -8.53 -5.10 -5.71
CA MET A 14 -9.15 -4.28 -6.76
C MET A 14 -8.96 -4.82 -8.17
N LEU A 15 -7.97 -5.70 -8.40
CA LEU A 15 -7.61 -6.22 -9.73
C LEU A 15 -8.81 -6.71 -10.58
N PRO A 16 -9.80 -7.45 -10.04
CA PRO A 16 -10.98 -7.86 -10.80
C PRO A 16 -11.81 -6.70 -11.35
N PHE A 17 -11.77 -5.54 -10.69
CA PHE A 17 -12.57 -4.37 -11.01
C PHE A 17 -11.84 -3.37 -11.92
N ILE A 18 -10.57 -3.62 -12.24
CA ILE A 18 -9.74 -2.79 -13.12
C ILE A 18 -9.16 -3.60 -14.29
N GLU A 19 -9.91 -4.61 -14.75
CA GLU A 19 -9.55 -5.48 -15.89
C GLU A 19 -8.25 -6.28 -15.70
N GLN A 20 -7.83 -6.50 -14.45
CA GLN A 20 -6.65 -7.30 -14.10
C GLN A 20 -7.02 -8.67 -13.51
N GLN A 21 -8.15 -9.24 -13.95
CA GLN A 21 -8.60 -10.57 -13.51
C GLN A 21 -7.53 -11.68 -13.66
N PRO A 22 -6.71 -11.73 -14.74
CA PRO A 22 -5.66 -12.75 -14.86
C PRO A 22 -4.60 -12.65 -13.76
N LEU A 23 -4.21 -11.43 -13.37
CA LEU A 23 -3.25 -11.21 -12.30
C LEU A 23 -3.84 -11.62 -10.93
N TYR A 24 -5.11 -11.30 -10.69
CA TYR A 24 -5.84 -11.74 -9.48
C TYR A 24 -5.89 -13.26 -9.37
N ASN A 25 -6.31 -13.94 -10.43
CA ASN A 25 -6.44 -15.40 -10.46
C ASN A 25 -5.08 -16.10 -10.30
N GLY A 26 -4.00 -15.47 -10.76
CA GLY A 26 -2.65 -15.99 -10.61
C GLY A 26 -2.08 -15.78 -9.21
N TRP A 27 -2.62 -14.85 -8.41
CA TRP A 27 -2.06 -14.46 -7.12
C TRP A 27 -2.07 -15.62 -6.12
N ASN A 28 -0.93 -15.87 -5.46
CA ASN A 28 -0.87 -16.86 -4.39
C ASN A 28 -1.34 -16.23 -3.08
N PHE A 29 -2.60 -16.49 -2.71
CA PHE A 29 -3.19 -16.01 -1.44
C PHE A 29 -2.80 -16.84 -0.21
N SER A 30 -2.22 -18.03 -0.42
CA SER A 30 -1.79 -18.92 0.67
C SER A 30 -0.37 -18.60 1.15
N ASN A 31 0.49 -18.11 0.26
CA ASN A 31 1.86 -17.71 0.55
C ASN A 31 2.21 -16.44 -0.23
N GLY A 32 2.19 -15.30 0.45
CA GLY A 32 2.45 -13.99 -0.17
C GLY A 32 3.83 -13.88 -0.81
N PHE A 33 4.84 -14.53 -0.20
CA PHE A 33 6.23 -14.47 -0.66
C PHE A 33 6.42 -15.03 -2.07
N ASP A 34 5.62 -16.01 -2.50
CA ASP A 34 5.70 -16.57 -3.86
C ASP A 34 5.31 -15.55 -4.95
N ASN A 35 4.71 -14.43 -4.56
CA ASN A 35 4.35 -13.36 -5.48
C ASN A 35 5.47 -12.33 -5.67
N LEU A 36 6.55 -12.38 -4.87
CA LEU A 36 7.55 -11.31 -4.74
C LEU A 36 8.84 -11.54 -5.51
N TYR A 37 9.24 -12.80 -5.71
CA TYR A 37 10.60 -13.11 -6.17
C TYR A 37 10.76 -13.05 -7.70
N SER A 38 11.76 -12.29 -8.17
CA SER A 38 12.07 -11.98 -9.59
C SER A 38 11.49 -10.65 -10.11
N SER A 39 12.17 -10.03 -11.07
CA SER A 39 11.68 -8.82 -11.78
C SER A 39 10.41 -9.06 -12.60
N THR A 40 10.03 -10.32 -12.80
CA THR A 40 8.77 -10.75 -13.45
C THR A 40 7.74 -11.29 -12.45
N ALA A 41 7.95 -11.07 -11.15
CA ALA A 41 7.02 -11.51 -10.12
C ALA A 41 5.66 -10.80 -10.24
N ARG A 42 4.62 -11.37 -9.63
CA ARG A 42 3.27 -10.82 -9.73
C ARG A 42 3.18 -9.43 -9.07
N SER A 43 3.87 -9.24 -7.95
CA SER A 43 3.97 -7.94 -7.29
C SER A 43 4.74 -6.91 -8.10
N ALA A 44 5.59 -7.32 -9.04
CA ALA A 44 6.35 -6.45 -9.94
C ALA A 44 5.52 -5.95 -11.15
N THR A 45 4.26 -6.38 -11.27
CA THR A 45 3.39 -5.96 -12.37
C THR A 45 3.04 -4.47 -12.23
N ILE A 46 3.43 -3.68 -13.22
CA ILE A 46 3.12 -2.25 -13.27
C ILE A 46 1.70 -2.07 -13.82
N LEU A 47 0.84 -1.42 -13.06
CA LEU A 47 -0.51 -1.07 -13.48
C LEU A 47 -0.58 0.43 -13.75
N SER A 48 -0.63 0.82 -15.02
CA SER A 48 -0.62 2.23 -15.42
C SER A 48 -1.80 3.03 -14.86
N CYS A 49 -2.95 2.40 -14.61
CA CYS A 49 -4.10 3.04 -13.97
C CYS A 49 -3.86 3.41 -12.49
N LEU A 50 -2.79 2.88 -11.87
CA LEU A 50 -2.37 3.21 -10.51
C LEU A 50 -1.17 4.16 -10.48
N LEU A 51 -0.78 4.72 -11.62
CA LEU A 51 0.28 5.74 -11.73
C LEU A 51 -0.34 7.10 -12.02
N CYS A 52 0.09 8.12 -11.29
CA CYS A 52 -0.25 9.50 -11.60
C CYS A 52 0.69 10.01 -12.72
N PRO A 53 0.16 10.63 -13.80
CA PRO A 53 1.01 11.20 -14.86
C PRO A 53 1.97 12.30 -14.41
N ALA A 54 1.74 12.91 -13.24
CA ALA A 54 2.59 13.95 -12.65
C ALA A 54 3.62 13.39 -11.66
N ASP A 55 3.53 12.10 -11.30
CA ASP A 55 4.48 11.46 -10.41
C ASP A 55 5.80 11.17 -11.14
N ILE A 56 6.91 11.49 -10.48
CA ILE A 56 8.24 11.27 -11.04
C ILE A 56 8.80 10.00 -10.40
N ILE A 57 8.68 8.89 -11.13
CA ILE A 57 9.15 7.57 -10.69
C ILE A 57 10.42 7.22 -11.48
N PRO A 58 11.63 7.28 -10.89
CA PRO A 58 12.88 7.03 -11.61
C PRO A 58 13.00 5.60 -12.16
N GLN A 59 12.42 4.63 -11.46
CA GLN A 59 12.44 3.21 -11.80
C GLN A 59 11.17 2.50 -11.32
N ASN A 60 10.56 1.66 -12.17
CA ASN A 60 9.44 0.79 -11.83
C ASN A 60 9.46 -0.44 -12.77
N PRO A 61 9.39 -1.70 -12.28
CA PRO A 61 9.39 -2.10 -10.88
C PRO A 61 10.72 -1.83 -10.18
N VAL A 62 10.65 -1.75 -8.85
CA VAL A 62 11.82 -1.62 -8.00
C VAL A 62 12.14 -2.93 -7.31
N GLN A 63 13.43 -3.22 -7.15
CA GLN A 63 13.91 -4.31 -6.31
C GLN A 63 14.06 -3.81 -4.88
N ASN A 64 13.67 -4.61 -3.90
CA ASN A 64 14.05 -4.38 -2.51
C ASN A 64 15.58 -4.50 -2.39
N GLY A 65 16.24 -3.43 -1.96
CA GLY A 65 17.70 -3.26 -2.09
C GLY A 65 18.59 -4.36 -1.51
N THR A 66 18.06 -5.24 -0.64
CA THR A 66 18.80 -6.35 -0.05
C THR A 66 18.26 -7.74 -0.37
N SER A 67 17.10 -7.85 -1.03
CA SER A 67 16.44 -9.13 -1.34
C SER A 67 16.12 -9.24 -2.83
N ASN A 68 15.73 -10.43 -3.30
CA ASN A 68 15.25 -10.60 -4.68
C ASN A 68 13.73 -10.35 -4.80
N GLU A 69 13.17 -9.52 -3.92
CA GLU A 69 11.76 -9.13 -3.94
C GLU A 69 11.58 -7.91 -4.84
N TRP A 70 10.53 -7.92 -5.66
CA TRP A 70 10.27 -6.87 -6.63
C TRP A 70 8.86 -6.33 -6.49
N TYR A 71 8.70 -5.01 -6.64
CA TYR A 71 7.43 -4.33 -6.43
C TYR A 71 7.15 -3.34 -7.55
N GLY A 72 5.93 -3.41 -8.08
CA GLY A 72 5.31 -2.40 -8.90
C GLY A 72 4.88 -1.26 -7.99
N ILE A 73 5.44 -0.08 -8.21
CA ILE A 73 5.13 1.12 -7.46
C ILE A 73 3.81 1.71 -7.96
N THR A 74 3.03 2.29 -7.04
CA THR A 74 1.77 2.99 -7.31
C THR A 74 1.82 4.42 -6.76
N SER A 75 1.25 5.38 -7.46
CA SER A 75 1.13 6.77 -6.98
C SER A 75 -0.07 6.95 -6.04
N TYR A 76 -0.99 5.98 -5.98
CA TYR A 76 -2.15 6.04 -5.11
C TYR A 76 -1.97 5.14 -3.88
N GLY A 77 -2.62 5.51 -2.77
CA GLY A 77 -2.65 4.73 -1.54
C GLY A 77 -4.01 4.86 -0.83
N GLY A 78 -4.42 3.79 -0.14
CA GLY A 78 -5.63 3.80 0.68
C GLY A 78 -5.47 4.69 1.92
N ASN A 79 -6.55 5.37 2.30
CA ASN A 79 -6.60 6.15 3.54
C ASN A 79 -6.84 5.21 4.74
N ALA A 80 -5.80 5.02 5.54
CA ALA A 80 -5.84 4.26 6.79
C ALA A 80 -6.17 5.12 8.03
N GLY A 81 -6.34 6.43 7.84
CA GLY A 81 -6.61 7.40 8.90
C GLY A 81 -5.44 8.33 9.21
N THR A 82 -5.43 8.89 10.41
CA THR A 82 -4.50 9.92 10.89
C THR A 82 -3.07 9.40 10.98
N GLN A 83 -2.87 8.19 11.49
CA GLN A 83 -1.55 7.55 11.62
C GLN A 83 -1.65 6.10 11.16
N SER A 84 -0.84 5.73 10.16
CA SER A 84 -0.81 4.35 9.62
C SER A 84 0.53 3.65 9.79
N HIS A 85 1.49 4.30 10.45
CA HIS A 85 2.78 3.73 10.83
C HIS A 85 3.43 4.55 11.96
N PRO A 86 4.33 4.02 12.80
CA PRO A 86 4.65 2.61 12.97
C PRO A 86 3.46 1.79 13.41
N PHE A 87 3.52 0.46 13.24
CA PHE A 87 2.42 -0.44 13.61
C PHE A 87 1.95 -0.25 15.06
N SER A 88 2.87 0.09 15.98
CA SER A 88 2.57 0.39 17.38
C SER A 88 1.77 1.68 17.62
N ALA A 89 1.63 2.54 16.61
CA ALA A 89 0.98 3.84 16.70
C ALA A 89 -0.16 4.02 15.67
N VAL A 90 -0.60 2.93 15.01
CA VAL A 90 -1.69 3.02 14.03
C VAL A 90 -3.00 3.42 14.72
N THR A 91 -3.68 4.42 14.18
CA THR A 91 -4.96 4.90 14.70
C THR A 91 -6.15 4.13 14.13
N SER A 92 -6.04 3.65 12.89
CA SER A 92 -7.08 2.90 12.17
C SER A 92 -8.43 3.63 12.13
N ASP A 93 -8.40 4.95 11.97
CA ASP A 93 -9.54 5.87 11.90
C ASP A 93 -9.88 6.30 10.46
N GLY A 94 -9.38 5.58 9.46
CA GLY A 94 -9.72 5.73 8.04
C GLY A 94 -10.63 4.62 7.51
N ILE A 95 -10.47 4.25 6.23
CA ILE A 95 -11.26 3.20 5.56
C ILE A 95 -10.43 1.95 5.27
N PHE A 96 -9.17 2.12 4.86
CA PHE A 96 -8.28 1.03 4.45
C PHE A 96 -7.14 0.85 5.44
N PHE A 97 -7.39 0.12 6.52
CA PHE A 97 -6.40 -0.20 7.57
C PHE A 97 -6.31 -1.71 7.80
N TYR A 98 -5.32 -2.15 8.58
CA TYR A 98 -5.11 -3.56 8.90
C TYR A 98 -6.28 -4.13 9.72
N THR A 99 -6.75 -5.32 9.38
CA THR A 99 -7.84 -6.00 10.09
C THR A 99 -7.53 -7.49 10.26
N GLY A 100 -8.36 -8.19 11.03
CA GLY A 100 -8.25 -9.64 11.19
C GLY A 100 -7.21 -10.06 12.23
N PRO A 101 -6.76 -11.33 12.20
CA PRO A 101 -5.92 -11.91 13.26
C PRO A 101 -4.62 -11.15 13.54
N ALA A 102 -4.08 -10.49 12.54
CA ALA A 102 -2.84 -9.74 12.65
C ALA A 102 -3.03 -8.27 13.10
N ALA A 103 -4.26 -7.80 13.23
CA ALA A 103 -4.60 -6.51 13.78
C ALA A 103 -5.80 -6.63 14.73
N PRO A 104 -5.66 -7.42 15.82
CA PRO A 104 -6.75 -7.71 16.74
C PRO A 104 -7.27 -6.42 17.38
N GLY A 105 -8.59 -6.24 17.36
CA GLY A 105 -9.26 -5.03 17.85
C GLY A 105 -9.68 -4.05 16.76
N PHE A 106 -9.17 -4.19 15.53
CA PHE A 106 -9.64 -3.42 14.39
C PHE A 106 -10.59 -4.25 13.51
N SER A 107 -11.72 -3.64 13.16
CA SER A 107 -12.76 -4.25 12.33
C SER A 107 -12.96 -3.43 11.06
N GLN A 108 -13.23 -4.11 9.94
CA GLN A 108 -13.51 -3.44 8.68
C GLN A 108 -14.72 -2.49 8.81
N VAL A 109 -14.61 -1.30 8.23
CA VAL A 109 -15.71 -0.35 8.13
C VAL A 109 -16.62 -0.78 6.96
N PRO A 110 -17.88 -1.18 7.20
CA PRO A 110 -18.80 -1.43 6.11
C PRO A 110 -19.18 -0.11 5.44
N ILE A 111 -19.60 -0.14 4.17
CA ILE A 111 -20.09 1.05 3.45
C ILE A 111 -21.21 1.76 4.23
N SER A 112 -22.10 1.00 4.89
CA SER A 112 -23.15 1.53 5.75
C SER A 112 -22.65 2.21 7.04
N GLY A 113 -21.40 1.97 7.42
CA GLY A 113 -20.73 2.63 8.54
C GLY A 113 -20.20 4.03 8.19
N VAL A 114 -20.21 4.42 6.91
CA VAL A 114 -19.78 5.75 6.46
C VAL A 114 -20.96 6.72 6.52
N THR A 115 -21.13 7.37 7.68
CA THR A 115 -22.35 8.15 7.99
C THR A 115 -22.34 9.59 7.49
N ASP A 116 -21.17 10.15 7.20
CA ASP A 116 -21.00 11.48 6.59
C ASP A 116 -21.11 11.44 5.06
N GLY A 117 -21.22 10.25 4.47
CA GLY A 117 -21.47 10.02 3.05
C GLY A 117 -20.20 9.79 2.24
N LEU A 118 -20.27 8.85 1.30
CA LEU A 118 -19.10 8.41 0.50
C LEU A 118 -18.43 9.54 -0.30
N SER A 119 -19.15 10.60 -0.63
CA SER A 119 -18.59 11.78 -1.33
C SER A 119 -17.82 12.72 -0.41
N ASN A 120 -17.98 12.60 0.92
CA ASN A 120 -17.28 13.42 1.92
C ASN A 120 -16.12 12.66 2.58
N THR A 121 -16.01 11.36 2.33
CA THR A 121 -14.98 10.50 2.90
C THR A 121 -13.83 10.29 1.92
N LEU A 122 -12.59 10.44 2.41
CA LEU A 122 -11.40 10.17 1.60
C LEU A 122 -11.10 8.66 1.61
N PHE A 123 -11.20 8.02 0.45
CA PHE A 123 -10.85 6.60 0.26
C PHE A 123 -9.39 6.44 -0.16
N PHE A 124 -8.98 7.19 -1.19
CA PHE A 124 -7.65 7.13 -1.78
C PHE A 124 -7.01 8.50 -1.80
N GLY A 125 -5.72 8.54 -1.47
CA GLY A 125 -4.86 9.71 -1.67
C GLY A 125 -3.81 9.43 -2.73
N GLU A 126 -3.35 10.48 -3.38
CA GLU A 126 -2.18 10.45 -4.26
C GLU A 126 -0.91 10.77 -3.45
N ARG A 127 0.21 10.19 -3.88
CA ARG A 127 1.56 10.40 -3.37
C ARG A 127 2.48 10.66 -4.55
N ASN A 128 3.52 11.45 -4.32
CA ASN A 128 4.62 11.64 -5.26
C ASN A 128 5.87 10.97 -4.70
N HIS A 129 6.62 10.28 -5.56
CA HIS A 129 7.89 9.63 -5.19
C HIS A 129 9.06 10.62 -5.11
N PHE A 130 8.79 11.89 -5.41
CA PHE A 130 9.69 13.01 -5.20
C PHE A 130 9.02 14.06 -4.31
N ASP A 131 9.56 14.26 -3.10
CA ASP A 131 9.19 15.36 -2.21
C ASP A 131 10.44 16.08 -1.70
N PRO A 132 10.66 17.35 -2.08
CA PRO A 132 11.84 18.11 -1.63
C PRO A 132 11.84 18.38 -0.11
N ASN A 133 10.70 18.20 0.56
CA ASN A 133 10.57 18.38 2.01
C ASN A 133 10.60 17.05 2.78
N TYR A 134 10.76 15.90 2.11
CA TYR A 134 10.66 14.59 2.73
C TYR A 134 11.51 14.47 4.01
N ASP A 135 12.77 14.90 3.94
CA ASP A 135 13.71 14.81 5.06
C ASP A 135 13.27 15.66 6.27
N SER A 136 12.53 16.75 6.04
CA SER A 136 11.94 17.58 7.11
C SER A 136 10.81 16.88 7.86
N PHE A 137 10.11 15.94 7.21
CA PHE A 137 9.05 15.12 7.80
C PHE A 137 9.58 13.80 8.37
N ALA A 138 10.69 13.28 7.83
CA ALA A 138 11.36 12.10 8.35
C ALA A 138 12.00 12.36 9.73
N ALA A 139 12.62 13.53 9.92
CA ALA A 139 13.23 13.92 11.20
C ALA A 139 12.26 13.89 12.41
N PRO A 140 11.01 14.39 12.33
CA PRO A 140 10.01 14.26 13.38
C PRO A 140 9.26 12.91 13.40
N GLY A 141 9.60 11.97 12.50
CA GLY A 141 8.99 10.63 12.43
C GLY A 141 7.58 10.60 11.84
N TRP A 142 7.24 11.56 10.98
CA TRP A 142 5.92 11.64 10.34
C TRP A 142 5.84 10.82 9.05
N THR A 143 6.95 10.24 8.60
CA THR A 143 7.04 9.37 7.43
C THR A 143 7.11 7.88 7.83
N PHE A 144 6.76 7.02 6.89
CA PHE A 144 6.84 5.56 7.07
C PHE A 144 8.28 5.05 7.16
N PHE A 145 9.20 5.68 6.44
CA PHE A 145 10.63 5.38 6.52
C PHE A 145 11.32 6.44 7.37
N SER A 146 11.88 6.02 8.50
CA SER A 146 12.73 6.86 9.36
C SER A 146 14.09 7.18 8.73
N GLN A 147 14.26 6.93 7.43
CA GLN A 147 15.49 7.18 6.68
C GLN A 147 15.31 8.43 5.85
N THR A 148 16.18 9.41 6.05
CA THR A 148 16.33 10.56 5.15
C THR A 148 16.72 10.05 3.76
N MET A 149 16.13 10.61 2.70
CA MET A 149 16.49 10.27 1.32
C MET A 149 17.89 10.75 0.94
N GLY A 150 18.52 11.57 1.79
CA GLY A 150 19.92 11.97 1.64
C GLY A 150 20.11 12.75 0.35
N MET A 151 19.56 13.98 0.32
CA MET A 151 19.87 14.94 -0.74
C MET A 151 21.37 15.26 -0.80
#